data_AF-G7W1G3-F1
#
_entry.id   AF-G7W1G3-F1
#
_cell.length_a   1.000
_cell.length_b   1.000
_cell.length_c   1.000
_cell.angle_alpha   90.00
_cell.angle_beta   90.00
_cell.angle_gamma   90.00
#
_symmetry.space_group_name_H-M   'P 1'
#
loop_
_entity.id
_entity.type
_entity.pdbx_description
1 polymer ?
#
loop_
_entity_poly.entity_id
_entity_poly.type
_entity_poly.pdbx_seq_one_letter_code
_entity_poly.pdbx_strand_id
1 'polypeptide(L)'
;MHKRSFTYLLGTQTMSNAADILYIMALVSLVFHETDSIFSSVLVPLLRMGAQMISGFLAPLILARFQLPFILFVSQFGQLAFFALLLGHLWSAGTNPVWVLVFTLVAAMSFLDGWTTPARNALIPRLASGEGLMRANSLVSVSDQTVQLAGWGLSGVLVAVMGSEKTLLVACGLYMVALIFTGLIRDPLEGKAHYLLQPGTRVRSGDVLTSTLTAQHEDTLYGSESESPALPPKRKKEILREGWSLIGASRRLKALIFMDMIDLLGGSVWVGAFTLAFAQQVLHKSEAWWGYINAAYFAGAIGGGIIVLACVKYLQRRLLPAMLAGMACYGLLTAWYALNTLPPLTLLIVLLMGLPTEMSVVSRRTMMQMSVSVHDLPKVLSAQATLTSMTFCISLLLMGWIADHLGIVNLYLFSALLTLVAVIYGIFSRRALSMSLTASVAPSSE
;
A
#
# COMPACT_ATOMS: atom_id res chain seq x y z
N MET A 1 -1.72 -10.45 19.40
CA MET A 1 -0.98 -10.43 18.12
C MET A 1 -0.61 -11.86 17.75
N HIS A 2 -1.09 -12.35 16.61
CA HIS A 2 -0.73 -13.66 16.06
C HIS A 2 0.68 -13.58 15.47
N LYS A 3 1.70 -13.72 16.33
CA LYS A 3 3.10 -13.43 16.01
C LYS A 3 3.58 -14.14 14.74
N ARG A 4 3.32 -15.44 14.60
CA ARG A 4 3.77 -16.24 13.44
C ARG A 4 3.16 -15.76 12.11
N SER A 5 1.83 -15.72 12.01
CA SER A 5 1.15 -15.23 10.80
C SER A 5 1.53 -13.77 10.47
N PHE A 6 1.72 -12.92 11.47
CA PHE A 6 2.17 -11.55 11.26
C PHE A 6 3.60 -11.48 10.72
N THR A 7 4.52 -12.30 11.24
CA THR A 7 5.89 -12.40 10.72
C THR A 7 5.90 -12.87 9.26
N TYR A 8 5.05 -13.84 8.89
CA TYR A 8 4.93 -14.26 7.49
C TYR A 8 4.34 -13.16 6.60
N LEU A 9 3.33 -12.40 7.07
CA LEU A 9 2.79 -11.26 6.34
C LEU A 9 3.84 -10.15 6.13
N LEU A 10 4.68 -9.91 7.15
CA LEU A 10 5.79 -8.96 7.06
C LEU A 10 6.87 -9.47 6.09
N GLY A 11 7.29 -10.72 6.20
CA GLY A 11 8.28 -11.30 5.29
C GLY A 11 7.82 -11.27 3.84
N THR A 12 6.55 -11.60 3.58
CA THR A 12 5.91 -11.49 2.27
C THR A 12 6.07 -10.08 1.71
N GLN A 13 5.68 -9.06 2.48
CA GLN A 13 5.81 -7.66 2.07
C GLN A 13 7.23 -7.29 1.71
N THR A 14 8.17 -7.58 2.62
CA THR A 14 9.56 -7.14 2.48
C THR A 14 10.14 -7.71 1.18
N MET A 15 9.87 -8.99 0.92
CA MET A 15 10.39 -9.69 -0.26
C MET A 15 9.68 -9.24 -1.54
N SER A 16 8.36 -9.09 -1.54
CA SER A 16 7.61 -8.57 -2.71
C SER A 16 8.03 -7.15 -3.07
N ASN A 17 8.14 -6.25 -2.09
CA ASN A 17 8.53 -4.86 -2.34
C ASN A 17 9.99 -4.77 -2.83
N ALA A 18 10.89 -5.59 -2.29
CA ALA A 18 12.27 -5.64 -2.76
C ALA A 18 12.36 -6.21 -4.19
N ALA A 19 11.58 -7.26 -4.49
CA ALA A 19 11.47 -7.83 -5.83
C ALA A 19 10.96 -6.77 -6.83
N ASP A 20 9.91 -6.03 -6.47
CA ASP A 20 9.31 -4.99 -7.30
C ASP A 20 10.32 -3.91 -7.69
N ILE A 21 11.10 -3.41 -6.73
CA ILE A 21 12.10 -2.35 -7.00
C ILE A 21 13.19 -2.87 -7.95
N LEU A 22 13.74 -4.06 -7.66
CA LEU A 22 14.78 -4.66 -8.51
C LEU A 22 14.26 -4.95 -9.92
N TYR A 23 13.04 -5.50 -10.00
CA TYR A 23 12.36 -5.79 -11.26
C TYR A 23 12.18 -4.55 -12.12
N ILE A 24 11.60 -3.49 -11.57
CA ILE A 24 11.29 -2.27 -12.32
C ILE A 24 12.58 -1.64 -12.84
N MET A 25 13.60 -1.52 -11.99
CA MET A 25 14.87 -0.90 -12.37
C MET A 25 15.62 -1.71 -13.43
N ALA A 26 15.71 -3.02 -13.26
CA ALA A 26 16.38 -3.88 -14.22
C ALA A 26 15.63 -3.93 -15.56
N LEU A 27 14.29 -4.04 -15.55
CA LEU A 27 13.52 -4.08 -16.78
C LEU A 27 13.55 -2.73 -17.52
N VAL A 28 13.41 -1.60 -16.82
CA VAL A 28 13.50 -0.26 -17.43
C VAL A 28 14.88 -0.05 -18.06
N SER A 29 15.95 -0.46 -17.39
CA SER A 29 17.31 -0.40 -17.92
C SER A 29 17.47 -1.29 -19.16
N LEU A 30 16.95 -2.53 -19.12
CA LEU A 30 16.99 -3.45 -20.26
C LEU A 30 16.23 -2.89 -21.47
N VAL A 31 15.00 -2.39 -21.27
CA VAL A 31 14.20 -1.78 -22.34
C VAL A 31 14.95 -0.59 -22.94
N PHE A 32 15.59 0.24 -22.12
CA PHE A 32 16.35 1.38 -22.62
C PHE A 32 17.53 0.94 -23.50
N HIS A 33 18.35 0.01 -23.02
CA HIS A 33 19.55 -0.44 -23.72
C HIS A 33 19.25 -1.18 -25.04
N GLU A 34 18.15 -1.92 -25.10
CA GLU A 34 17.81 -2.70 -26.30
C GLU A 34 16.96 -1.93 -27.31
N THR A 35 16.23 -0.89 -26.88
CA THR A 35 15.38 -0.09 -27.79
C THR A 35 15.96 1.27 -28.14
N ASP A 36 17.01 1.72 -27.44
CA ASP A 36 17.53 3.10 -27.45
C ASP A 36 16.43 4.18 -27.29
N SER A 37 15.30 3.82 -26.66
CA SER A 37 14.12 4.66 -26.58
C SER A 37 13.70 4.93 -25.14
N ILE A 38 13.85 6.19 -24.72
CA ILE A 38 13.35 6.70 -23.44
C ILE A 38 11.84 6.50 -23.33
N PHE A 39 11.10 6.67 -24.44
CA PHE A 39 9.65 6.50 -24.46
C PHE A 39 9.23 5.07 -24.07
N SER A 40 9.90 4.06 -24.63
CA SER A 40 9.66 2.65 -24.30
C SER A 40 9.93 2.36 -22.82
N SER A 41 10.99 2.95 -22.26
CA SER A 41 11.34 2.80 -20.85
C SER A 41 10.31 3.41 -19.90
N VAL A 42 9.74 4.57 -20.25
CA VAL A 42 8.68 5.23 -19.47
C VAL A 42 7.34 4.47 -19.57
N LEU A 43 7.11 3.71 -20.65
CA LEU A 43 5.90 2.92 -20.81
C LEU A 43 5.78 1.82 -19.74
N VAL A 44 6.89 1.27 -19.24
CA VAL A 44 6.90 0.24 -18.19
C VAL A 44 6.21 0.71 -16.90
N PRO A 45 6.66 1.79 -16.21
CA PRO A 45 5.99 2.28 -15.02
C PRO A 45 4.58 2.81 -15.31
N LEU A 46 4.34 3.41 -16.49
CA LEU A 46 3.02 3.91 -16.87
C LEU A 46 1.97 2.78 -16.97
N LEU A 47 2.31 1.68 -17.65
CA LEU A 47 1.46 0.50 -17.75
C LEU A 47 1.22 -0.13 -16.38
N ARG A 48 2.25 -0.18 -15.52
CA ARG A 48 2.11 -0.69 -14.15
C ARG A 48 1.11 0.13 -13.35
N MET A 49 1.25 1.46 -13.34
CA MET A 49 0.33 2.36 -12.63
C MET A 49 -1.10 2.26 -13.19
N GLY A 50 -1.26 2.25 -14.52
CA GLY A 50 -2.57 2.10 -15.16
C GLY A 50 -3.25 0.78 -14.80
N ALA A 51 -2.52 -0.34 -14.87
CA ALA A 51 -3.04 -1.66 -14.52
C ALA A 51 -3.41 -1.77 -13.04
N GLN A 52 -2.57 -1.25 -12.13
CA GLN A 52 -2.86 -1.21 -10.69
C GLN A 52 -4.10 -0.35 -10.38
N MET A 53 -4.28 0.77 -11.08
CA MET A 53 -5.45 1.64 -10.90
C MET A 53 -6.74 0.93 -11.33
N ILE A 54 -6.76 0.28 -12.49
CA ILE A 54 -7.92 -0.50 -12.97
C ILE A 54 -8.21 -1.66 -12.01
N SER A 55 -7.16 -2.36 -11.58
CA SER A 55 -7.25 -3.46 -10.62
C SER A 55 -7.82 -3.01 -9.27
N GLY A 56 -7.32 -1.90 -8.70
CA GLY A 56 -7.80 -1.35 -7.44
C GLY A 56 -9.29 -0.99 -7.46
N PHE A 57 -9.79 -0.49 -8.60
CA PHE A 57 -11.22 -0.25 -8.79
C PHE A 57 -12.04 -1.55 -8.82
N LEU A 58 -11.52 -2.63 -9.42
CA LEU A 58 -12.18 -3.94 -9.51
C LEU A 58 -11.98 -4.82 -8.27
N ALA A 59 -11.03 -4.48 -7.39
CA ALA A 59 -10.68 -5.21 -6.18
C ALA A 59 -11.89 -5.61 -5.32
N PRO A 60 -12.94 -4.78 -5.11
CA PRO A 60 -14.10 -5.17 -4.32
C PRO A 60 -14.83 -6.41 -4.84
N LEU A 61 -14.82 -6.67 -6.15
CA LEU A 61 -15.47 -7.84 -6.75
C LEU A 61 -14.80 -9.15 -6.34
N ILE A 62 -13.48 -9.13 -6.20
CA ILE A 62 -12.68 -10.28 -5.78
C ILE A 62 -12.74 -10.42 -4.27
N LEU A 63 -12.57 -9.31 -3.55
CA LEU A 63 -12.61 -9.24 -2.08
C LEU A 63 -13.97 -9.60 -1.48
N ALA A 64 -15.06 -9.51 -2.24
CA ALA A 64 -16.39 -9.96 -1.81
C ALA A 64 -16.60 -11.47 -1.98
N ARG A 65 -15.74 -12.15 -2.76
CA ARG A 65 -15.90 -13.58 -3.09
C ARG A 65 -14.92 -14.45 -2.34
N PHE A 66 -13.68 -14.01 -2.23
CA PHE A 66 -12.57 -14.82 -1.75
C PHE A 66 -12.03 -14.32 -0.41
N GLN A 67 -11.33 -15.23 0.26
CA GLN A 67 -10.62 -14.96 1.53
C GLN A 67 -9.33 -14.16 1.31
N LEU A 68 -8.89 -13.38 2.31
CA LEU A 68 -7.75 -12.47 2.14
C LEU A 68 -6.44 -13.21 1.89
N PRO A 69 -6.06 -14.26 2.66
CA PRO A 69 -4.82 -15.01 2.39
C PRO A 69 -4.85 -15.69 1.02
N PHE A 70 -6.00 -16.22 0.61
CA PHE A 70 -6.16 -16.85 -0.70
C PHE A 70 -5.99 -15.85 -1.85
N ILE A 71 -6.58 -14.66 -1.74
CA ILE A 71 -6.39 -13.58 -2.73
C ILE A 71 -4.91 -13.23 -2.83
N LEU A 72 -4.22 -13.03 -1.70
CA LEU A 72 -2.78 -12.73 -1.70
C LEU A 72 -1.97 -13.84 -2.37
N PHE A 73 -2.26 -15.10 -2.06
CA PHE A 73 -1.57 -16.26 -2.62
C PHE A 73 -1.75 -16.37 -4.13
N VAL A 74 -2.99 -16.31 -4.63
CA VAL A 74 -3.29 -16.39 -6.07
C VAL A 74 -2.65 -15.24 -6.84
N SER A 75 -2.66 -14.05 -6.25
CA SER A 75 -2.08 -12.85 -6.88
C SER A 75 -0.57 -12.98 -7.01
N GLN A 76 0.13 -13.36 -5.93
CA GLN A 76 1.59 -13.53 -5.97
C GLN A 76 2.01 -14.73 -6.82
N PHE A 77 1.24 -15.81 -6.80
CA PHE A 77 1.49 -16.94 -7.69
C PHE A 77 1.35 -16.51 -9.16
N GLY A 78 0.29 -15.79 -9.50
CA GLY A 78 0.11 -15.29 -10.86
C GLY A 78 1.17 -14.26 -11.27
N GLN A 79 1.60 -13.38 -10.37
CA GLN A 79 2.73 -12.48 -10.59
C GLN A 79 4.01 -13.25 -10.90
N LEU A 80 4.35 -14.23 -10.06
CA LEU A 80 5.53 -15.08 -10.28
C LEU A 80 5.43 -15.86 -11.59
N ALA A 81 4.25 -16.38 -11.95
CA ALA A 81 4.04 -17.09 -13.20
C ALA A 81 4.26 -16.18 -14.43
N PHE A 82 3.64 -14.98 -14.45
CA PHE A 82 3.87 -14.01 -15.51
C PHE A 82 5.31 -13.49 -15.54
N PHE A 83 5.95 -13.36 -14.38
CA PHE A 83 7.35 -12.96 -14.28
C PHE A 83 8.29 -14.04 -14.81
N ALA A 84 8.02 -15.32 -14.52
CA ALA A 84 8.75 -16.45 -15.07
C ALA A 84 8.57 -16.56 -16.59
N LEU A 85 7.35 -16.30 -17.11
CA LEU A 85 7.10 -16.21 -18.55
C LEU A 85 7.87 -15.05 -19.19
N LEU A 86 7.93 -13.89 -18.54
CA LEU A 86 8.72 -12.75 -18.99
C LEU A 86 10.20 -13.13 -19.07
N LEU A 87 10.76 -13.73 -18.02
CA LEU A 87 12.15 -14.18 -17.99
C LEU A 87 12.45 -15.24 -19.06
N GLY A 88 11.56 -16.23 -19.22
CA GLY A 88 11.69 -17.26 -20.25
C GLY A 88 11.67 -16.66 -21.66
N HIS A 89 10.78 -15.69 -21.90
CA HIS A 89 10.73 -14.96 -23.17
C HIS A 89 12.04 -14.18 -23.43
N LEU A 90 12.48 -13.35 -22.48
CA LEU A 90 13.71 -12.56 -22.60
C LEU A 90 14.92 -13.45 -22.87
N TRP A 91 15.02 -14.60 -22.18
CA TRP A 91 16.12 -15.54 -22.39
C TRP A 91 16.03 -16.25 -23.76
N SER A 92 14.83 -16.63 -24.20
CA SER A 92 14.64 -17.33 -25.49
C SER A 92 14.80 -16.41 -26.70
N ALA A 93 14.44 -15.13 -26.58
CA ALA A 93 14.39 -14.20 -27.69
C ALA A 93 15.77 -13.63 -28.07
N GLY A 94 16.78 -13.76 -27.21
CA GLY A 94 18.10 -13.18 -27.42
C GLY A 94 18.01 -11.68 -27.72
N THR A 95 18.52 -11.26 -28.88
CA THR A 95 18.56 -9.85 -29.30
C THR A 95 17.26 -9.32 -29.92
N ASN A 96 16.21 -10.14 -30.08
CA ASN A 96 14.95 -9.72 -30.71
C ASN A 96 13.72 -9.98 -29.82
N PRO A 97 13.67 -9.41 -28.60
CA PRO A 97 12.51 -9.54 -27.73
C PRO A 97 11.26 -8.92 -28.35
N VAL A 98 10.15 -9.66 -28.32
CA VAL A 98 8.83 -9.14 -28.67
C VAL A 98 8.35 -8.18 -27.58
N TRP A 99 8.60 -6.88 -27.74
CA TRP A 99 8.29 -5.85 -26.74
C TRP A 99 6.81 -5.76 -26.36
N VAL A 100 5.91 -6.02 -27.31
CA VAL A 100 4.46 -6.06 -27.03
C VAL A 100 4.14 -7.12 -25.97
N LEU A 101 4.80 -8.28 -26.02
CA LEU A 101 4.62 -9.34 -25.03
C LEU A 101 5.19 -8.91 -23.67
N VAL A 102 6.37 -8.29 -23.65
CA VAL A 102 6.98 -7.73 -22.43
C VAL A 102 6.02 -6.76 -21.74
N PHE A 103 5.51 -5.77 -22.47
CA PHE A 103 4.57 -4.79 -21.94
C PHE A 103 3.25 -5.41 -21.48
N THR A 104 2.75 -6.42 -22.19
CA THR A 104 1.55 -7.16 -21.81
C THR A 104 1.75 -7.92 -20.50
N LEU A 105 2.88 -8.59 -20.33
CA LEU A 105 3.23 -9.30 -19.09
C LEU A 105 3.43 -8.34 -17.92
N VAL A 106 4.08 -7.20 -18.15
CA VAL A 106 4.20 -6.10 -17.16
C VAL A 106 2.82 -5.65 -16.67
N ALA A 107 1.90 -5.39 -17.60
CA ALA A 107 0.55 -4.97 -17.28
C ALA A 107 -0.22 -6.08 -16.54
N ALA A 108 -0.07 -7.34 -16.94
CA ALA A 108 -0.73 -8.48 -16.29
C ALA A 108 -0.26 -8.69 -14.84
N MET A 109 1.05 -8.64 -14.59
CA MET A 109 1.62 -8.70 -13.23
C MET A 109 1.10 -7.56 -12.36
N SER A 110 1.11 -6.34 -12.90
CA SER A 110 0.68 -5.12 -12.19
C SER A 110 -0.83 -5.12 -11.92
N PHE A 111 -1.61 -5.72 -12.81
CA PHE A 111 -3.05 -5.90 -12.60
C PHE A 111 -3.33 -6.86 -11.44
N LEU A 112 -2.57 -7.94 -11.29
CA LEU A 112 -2.71 -8.84 -10.13
C LEU A 112 -2.27 -8.16 -8.82
N ASP A 113 -1.41 -7.15 -8.90
CA ASP A 113 -0.90 -6.45 -7.72
C ASP A 113 -1.90 -5.46 -7.11
N GLY A 114 -2.80 -4.88 -7.91
CA GLY A 114 -3.62 -3.74 -7.49
C GLY A 114 -4.54 -3.99 -6.27
N TRP A 115 -4.89 -5.24 -5.97
CA TRP A 115 -5.63 -5.61 -4.76
C TRP A 115 -4.79 -6.24 -3.65
N THR A 116 -3.50 -6.49 -3.88
CA THR A 116 -2.57 -7.05 -2.88
C THR A 116 -2.43 -6.11 -1.69
N THR A 117 -2.23 -4.81 -1.93
CA THR A 117 -2.06 -3.81 -0.87
C THR A 117 -3.32 -3.63 0.00
N PRO A 118 -4.54 -3.43 -0.56
CA PRO A 118 -5.78 -3.41 0.23
C PRO A 118 -6.02 -4.69 1.04
N ALA A 119 -5.82 -5.87 0.44
CA ALA A 119 -6.01 -7.15 1.11
C ALA A 119 -5.05 -7.31 2.29
N ARG A 120 -3.77 -6.99 2.06
CA ARG A 120 -2.71 -7.06 3.06
C ARG A 120 -2.93 -6.09 4.22
N ASN A 121 -3.27 -4.83 3.93
CA ASN A 121 -3.55 -3.83 4.97
C ASN A 121 -4.82 -4.14 5.77
N ALA A 122 -5.77 -4.88 5.18
CA ALA A 122 -6.94 -5.38 5.90
C ALA A 122 -6.64 -6.60 6.77
N LEU A 123 -5.60 -7.37 6.46
CA LEU A 123 -5.18 -8.53 7.26
C LEU A 123 -4.44 -8.12 8.54
N ILE A 124 -3.73 -6.98 8.53
CA ILE A 124 -3.02 -6.45 9.72
C ILE A 124 -3.90 -6.39 10.97
N PRO A 125 -5.08 -5.75 10.97
CA PRO A 125 -5.94 -5.69 12.16
C PRO A 125 -6.58 -7.03 12.55
N ARG A 126 -6.61 -8.02 11.66
CA ARG A 126 -7.01 -9.40 12.00
C ARG A 126 -5.90 -10.12 12.77
N LEU A 127 -4.64 -9.82 12.47
CA LEU A 127 -3.47 -10.42 13.12
C LEU A 127 -3.04 -9.69 14.40
N ALA A 128 -3.30 -8.39 14.49
CA ALA A 128 -2.89 -7.55 15.61
C ALA A 128 -3.99 -6.56 16.00
N SER A 129 -4.57 -6.75 17.18
CA SER A 129 -5.62 -5.89 17.75
C SER A 129 -5.11 -5.12 18.98
N GLY A 130 -5.87 -4.10 19.41
CA GLY A 130 -5.55 -3.30 20.60
C GLY A 130 -4.16 -2.67 20.50
N GLU A 131 -3.32 -2.84 21.53
CA GLU A 131 -1.93 -2.36 21.53
C GLU A 131 -1.03 -2.97 20.46
N GLY A 132 -1.43 -4.11 19.88
CA GLY A 132 -0.68 -4.77 18.82
C GLY A 132 -0.80 -4.07 17.47
N LEU A 133 -1.89 -3.34 17.20
CA LEU A 133 -2.17 -2.79 15.88
C LEU A 133 -1.18 -1.70 15.47
N MET A 134 -0.95 -0.72 16.34
CA MET A 134 0.02 0.34 16.07
C MET A 134 1.44 -0.23 15.95
N ARG A 135 1.81 -1.20 16.81
CA ARG A 135 3.11 -1.91 16.71
C ARG A 135 3.26 -2.59 15.35
N ALA A 136 2.24 -3.29 14.89
CA ALA A 136 2.22 -3.97 13.61
C ALA A 136 2.40 -2.99 12.44
N ASN A 137 1.64 -1.88 12.43
CA ASN A 137 1.77 -0.85 11.41
C ASN A 137 3.14 -0.18 11.40
N SER A 138 3.71 0.08 12.57
CA SER A 138 5.06 0.66 12.70
C SER A 138 6.13 -0.30 12.16
N LEU A 139 6.07 -1.60 12.48
CA LEU A 139 6.99 -2.61 11.93
C LEU A 139 6.87 -2.73 10.40
N VAL A 140 5.64 -2.73 9.89
CA VAL A 140 5.35 -2.71 8.45
C VAL A 140 5.99 -1.49 7.79
N SER A 141 5.86 -0.32 8.40
CA SER A 141 6.43 0.93 7.88
C SER A 141 7.96 0.91 7.88
N VAL A 142 8.59 0.50 8.99
CA VAL A 142 10.06 0.37 9.09
C VAL A 142 10.60 -0.59 8.02
N SER A 143 9.89 -1.71 7.78
CA SER A 143 10.26 -2.63 6.71
C SER A 143 10.16 -1.98 5.33
N ASP A 144 9.08 -1.23 5.05
CA ASP A 144 8.93 -0.53 3.78
C ASP A 144 10.05 0.47 3.53
N GLN A 145 10.37 1.29 4.53
CA GLN A 145 11.42 2.31 4.39
C GLN A 145 12.81 1.70 4.26
N THR A 146 13.05 0.56 4.91
CA THR A 146 14.31 -0.18 4.76
C THR A 146 14.45 -0.73 3.33
N VAL A 147 13.38 -1.30 2.78
CA VAL A 147 13.36 -1.79 1.40
C VAL A 147 13.50 -0.65 0.41
N GLN A 148 12.86 0.50 0.64
CA GLN A 148 13.02 1.67 -0.23
C GLN A 148 14.46 2.22 -0.19
N LEU A 149 15.04 2.41 1.01
CA LEU A 149 16.43 2.84 1.15
C LEU A 149 17.40 1.92 0.42
N ALA A 150 17.26 0.61 0.62
CA ALA A 150 18.09 -0.38 -0.06
C ALA A 150 17.82 -0.39 -1.57
N GLY A 151 16.55 -0.32 -1.98
CA GLY A 151 16.11 -0.49 -3.36
C GLY A 151 16.67 0.56 -4.32
N TRP A 152 16.56 1.86 -4.01
CA TRP A 152 17.00 2.92 -4.92
C TRP A 152 18.52 2.94 -5.13
N GLY A 153 19.31 2.58 -4.11
CA GLY A 153 20.78 2.53 -4.21
C GLY A 153 21.31 1.19 -4.71
N LEU A 154 20.87 0.09 -4.10
CA LEU A 154 21.42 -1.24 -4.36
C LEU A 154 20.98 -1.79 -5.73
N SER A 155 19.78 -1.44 -6.20
CA SER A 155 19.30 -1.94 -7.49
C SER A 155 20.15 -1.45 -8.67
N GLY A 156 20.51 -0.17 -8.70
CA GLY A 156 21.34 0.39 -9.78
C GLY A 156 22.74 -0.22 -9.80
N VAL A 157 23.33 -0.43 -8.61
CA VAL A 157 24.62 -1.10 -8.46
C VAL A 157 24.54 -2.56 -8.92
N LEU A 158 23.49 -3.29 -8.54
CA LEU A 158 23.28 -4.67 -9.00
C LEU A 158 23.18 -4.72 -10.53
N VAL A 159 22.35 -3.89 -11.15
CA VAL A 159 22.23 -3.83 -12.61
C VAL A 159 23.57 -3.50 -13.27
N ALA A 160 24.35 -2.57 -12.73
CA ALA A 160 25.66 -2.21 -13.28
C ALA A 160 26.70 -3.34 -13.16
N VAL A 161 26.70 -4.10 -12.06
CA VAL A 161 27.72 -5.14 -11.78
C VAL A 161 27.37 -6.48 -12.43
N MET A 162 26.11 -6.90 -12.37
CA MET A 162 25.69 -8.22 -12.87
C MET A 162 24.82 -8.17 -14.13
N GLY A 163 24.42 -6.98 -14.59
CA GLY A 163 23.52 -6.80 -15.72
C GLY A 163 22.04 -6.93 -15.34
N SER A 164 21.17 -6.42 -16.21
CA SER A 164 19.73 -6.42 -16.02
C SER A 164 19.15 -7.83 -15.92
N GLU A 165 19.58 -8.76 -16.78
CA GLU A 165 19.07 -10.14 -16.81
C GLU A 165 19.30 -10.88 -15.48
N LYS A 166 20.52 -10.85 -14.93
CA LYS A 166 20.83 -11.50 -13.65
C LYS A 166 20.13 -10.83 -12.48
N THR A 167 19.93 -9.51 -12.55
CA THR A 167 19.17 -8.77 -11.55
C THR A 167 17.69 -9.20 -11.55
N LEU A 168 17.11 -9.45 -12.73
CA LEU A 168 15.74 -9.99 -12.84
C LEU A 168 15.63 -11.42 -12.26
N LEU A 169 16.67 -12.25 -12.38
CA LEU A 169 16.70 -13.57 -11.71
C LEU A 169 16.71 -13.44 -10.17
N VAL A 170 17.43 -12.45 -9.63
CA VAL A 170 17.41 -12.16 -8.19
C VAL A 170 16.01 -11.73 -7.74
N ALA A 171 15.34 -10.86 -8.52
CA ALA A 171 13.96 -10.46 -8.26
C ALA A 171 12.99 -11.67 -8.29
N CYS A 172 13.20 -12.63 -9.21
CA CYS A 172 12.41 -13.87 -9.28
C CYS A 172 12.56 -14.69 -8.00
N GLY A 173 13.80 -14.83 -7.51
CA GLY A 173 14.11 -15.46 -6.23
C GLY A 173 13.34 -14.84 -5.07
N LEU A 174 13.30 -13.51 -4.99
CA LEU A 174 12.56 -12.79 -3.96
C LEU A 174 11.04 -13.00 -4.08
N TYR A 175 10.48 -13.01 -5.29
CA TYR A 175 9.07 -13.35 -5.50
C TYR A 175 8.72 -14.78 -5.06
N MET A 176 9.60 -15.75 -5.32
CA MET A 176 9.42 -17.12 -4.82
C MET A 176 9.41 -17.17 -3.28
N VAL A 177 10.32 -16.47 -2.62
CA VAL A 177 10.36 -16.39 -1.16
C VAL A 177 9.10 -15.70 -0.61
N ALA A 178 8.63 -14.63 -1.26
CA ALA A 178 7.38 -13.95 -0.89
C ALA A 178 6.16 -14.88 -0.99
N LEU A 179 6.07 -15.68 -2.06
CA LEU A 179 5.00 -16.65 -2.26
C LEU A 179 5.02 -17.75 -1.18
N ILE A 180 6.21 -18.25 -0.81
CA ILE A 180 6.37 -19.23 0.27
C ILE A 180 5.85 -18.64 1.58
N PHE A 181 6.25 -17.43 1.94
CA PHE A 181 5.72 -16.77 3.15
C PHE A 181 4.22 -16.58 3.08
N THR A 182 3.68 -16.22 1.92
CA THR A 182 2.24 -16.04 1.72
C THR A 182 1.46 -17.32 1.96
N GLY A 183 1.94 -18.46 1.47
CA GLY A 183 1.33 -19.77 1.70
C GLY A 183 1.30 -20.21 3.17
N LEU A 184 2.12 -19.59 4.03
CA LEU A 184 2.18 -19.86 5.47
C LEU A 184 1.30 -18.93 6.31
N ILE A 185 0.68 -17.92 5.70
CA ILE A 185 -0.20 -16.97 6.38
C ILE A 185 -1.51 -17.67 6.74
N ARG A 186 -1.89 -17.58 8.02
CA ARG A 186 -3.21 -18.03 8.50
C ARG A 186 -3.98 -16.85 9.09
N ASP A 187 -5.19 -16.63 8.60
CA ASP A 187 -6.12 -15.66 9.16
C ASP A 187 -6.84 -16.27 10.38
N PRO A 188 -6.74 -15.67 11.58
CA PRO A 188 -7.41 -16.19 12.78
C PRO A 188 -8.93 -16.07 12.75
N LEU A 189 -9.50 -15.22 11.89
CA LEU A 189 -10.96 -15.06 11.75
C LEU A 189 -11.58 -16.07 10.77
N GLU A 190 -10.75 -16.85 10.08
CA GLU A 190 -11.20 -17.90 9.17
C GLU A 190 -11.24 -19.24 9.92
N GLY A 191 -12.34 -19.99 9.76
CA GLY A 191 -12.48 -21.32 10.37
C GLY A 191 -11.37 -22.27 9.92
N LYS A 192 -11.08 -23.32 10.71
CA LYS A 192 -9.98 -24.27 10.41
C LYS A 192 -10.06 -24.94 9.03
N ALA A 193 -11.25 -24.98 8.42
CA ALA A 193 -11.44 -25.41 7.03
C ALA A 193 -11.13 -24.26 6.07
N HIS A 194 -10.15 -24.47 5.17
CA HIS A 194 -9.82 -23.53 4.09
C HIS A 194 -10.98 -23.48 3.08
N TYR A 195 -12.01 -22.71 3.37
CA TYR A 195 -13.00 -22.37 2.36
C TYR A 195 -12.39 -21.33 1.43
N LEU A 196 -12.19 -21.68 0.16
CA LEU A 196 -11.70 -20.74 -0.87
C LEU A 196 -12.59 -19.49 -0.96
N LEU A 197 -13.87 -19.65 -0.62
CA LEU A 197 -14.94 -18.68 -0.72
C LEU A 197 -15.35 -18.15 0.65
N GLN A 198 -15.81 -16.89 0.72
CA GLN A 198 -16.36 -16.34 1.96
C GLN A 198 -17.66 -17.08 2.36
N PRO A 199 -17.88 -17.38 3.66
CA PRO A 199 -19.12 -17.96 4.14
C PRO A 199 -20.31 -17.10 3.70
N GLY A 200 -21.18 -17.63 2.83
CA GLY A 200 -22.31 -16.91 2.22
C GLY A 200 -22.23 -16.73 0.69
N THR A 201 -21.09 -17.02 0.05
CA THR A 201 -21.01 -17.08 -1.42
C THR A 201 -21.38 -18.46 -1.94
N ARG A 202 -22.68 -18.75 -2.06
CA ARG A 202 -23.14 -19.95 -2.80
C ARG A 202 -22.80 -19.79 -4.27
N VAL A 203 -21.89 -20.62 -4.77
CA VAL A 203 -21.71 -20.85 -6.21
C VAL A 203 -22.98 -21.55 -6.68
N ARG A 204 -23.62 -21.00 -7.73
CA ARG A 204 -24.70 -21.67 -8.44
C ARG A 204 -24.08 -22.89 -9.12
N SER A 205 -24.01 -24.02 -8.42
CA SER A 205 -23.80 -25.30 -9.06
C SER A 205 -25.08 -25.58 -9.84
N GLY A 206 -25.04 -25.28 -11.13
CA GLY A 206 -26.02 -25.82 -12.06
C GLY A 206 -25.69 -27.29 -12.17
N ASP A 207 -26.33 -28.11 -11.34
CA ASP A 207 -26.73 -29.48 -11.64
C ASP A 207 -27.78 -29.88 -10.62
N VAL A 208 -29.03 -29.88 -11.10
CA VAL A 208 -30.10 -30.67 -10.50
C VAL A 208 -29.73 -32.12 -10.80
N LEU A 209 -29.00 -32.76 -9.90
CA LEU A 209 -28.90 -34.21 -9.83
C LEU A 209 -29.37 -34.64 -8.45
N THR A 210 -30.67 -34.92 -8.42
CA THR A 210 -31.34 -35.94 -7.62
C THR A 210 -30.38 -36.80 -6.79
N SER A 211 -30.37 -36.57 -5.48
CA SER A 211 -30.11 -37.61 -4.48
C SER A 211 -31.30 -37.69 -3.54
N THR A 212 -32.48 -37.96 -4.11
CA THR A 212 -33.44 -38.82 -3.42
C THR A 212 -32.80 -40.20 -3.35
N LEU A 213 -32.34 -40.59 -2.16
CA LEU A 213 -32.65 -41.86 -1.50
C LEU A 213 -31.71 -42.10 -0.31
N THR A 214 -32.33 -42.54 0.79
CA THR A 214 -31.79 -43.22 1.97
C THR A 214 -30.89 -42.44 2.93
N ALA A 215 -31.53 -41.83 3.94
CA ALA A 215 -31.27 -42.14 5.35
C ALA A 215 -32.46 -41.65 6.20
N GLN A 216 -33.44 -42.53 6.38
CA GLN A 216 -34.31 -42.49 7.56
C GLN A 216 -33.51 -42.98 8.76
N HIS A 217 -33.81 -42.43 9.95
CA HIS A 217 -33.19 -42.67 11.27
C HIS A 217 -31.91 -41.89 11.59
N GLU A 218 -32.07 -40.71 12.19
CA GLU A 218 -31.89 -40.56 13.65
C GLU A 218 -32.43 -39.19 14.10
N ASP A 219 -33.40 -39.24 15.01
CA ASP A 219 -34.04 -38.08 15.61
C ASP A 219 -33.18 -37.48 16.73
N THR A 220 -33.24 -36.15 16.84
CA THR A 220 -33.17 -35.37 18.09
C THR A 220 -31.85 -35.30 18.88
N LEU A 221 -31.05 -34.22 18.68
CA LEU A 221 -30.40 -33.51 19.81
C LEU A 221 -29.78 -32.11 19.53
N TYR A 222 -30.04 -31.44 18.41
CA TYR A 222 -29.65 -30.04 18.25
C TYR A 222 -30.87 -29.22 17.82
N GLY A 223 -31.24 -28.26 18.67
CA GLY A 223 -32.27 -27.28 18.37
C GLY A 223 -31.98 -26.61 17.03
N SER A 224 -33.03 -26.44 16.24
CA SER A 224 -33.00 -25.72 14.97
C SER A 224 -32.43 -24.32 15.19
N GLU A 225 -31.13 -24.13 14.93
CA GLU A 225 -30.62 -22.81 14.60
C GLU A 225 -31.43 -22.35 13.39
N SER A 226 -32.24 -21.31 13.60
CA SER A 226 -32.98 -20.66 12.53
C SER A 226 -32.00 -20.30 11.42
N GLU A 227 -32.00 -21.04 10.32
CA GLU A 227 -31.29 -20.66 9.11
C GLU A 227 -31.83 -19.29 8.70
N SER A 228 -31.05 -18.24 8.99
CA SER A 228 -31.36 -16.90 8.55
C SER A 228 -31.44 -16.94 7.02
N PRO A 229 -32.54 -16.51 6.39
CA PRO A 229 -32.72 -16.66 4.95
C PRO A 229 -31.55 -16.00 4.24
N ALA A 230 -30.83 -16.79 3.44
CA ALA A 230 -29.66 -16.32 2.70
C ALA A 230 -30.06 -15.13 1.82
N LEU A 231 -29.49 -13.96 2.12
CA LEU A 231 -29.72 -12.74 1.34
C LEU A 231 -29.38 -13.00 -0.13
N PRO A 232 -30.18 -12.47 -1.08
CA PRO A 232 -29.90 -12.65 -2.50
C PRO A 232 -28.51 -12.11 -2.85
N PRO A 233 -27.80 -12.75 -3.79
CA PRO A 233 -26.45 -12.34 -4.17
C PRO A 233 -26.47 -10.91 -4.72
N LYS A 234 -25.65 -10.04 -4.12
CA LYS A 234 -25.58 -8.62 -4.50
C LYS A 234 -25.13 -8.44 -5.94
N ARG A 235 -25.66 -7.42 -6.60
CA ARG A 235 -25.29 -7.10 -7.98
C ARG A 235 -23.86 -6.55 -8.03
N LYS A 236 -23.11 -6.77 -9.12
CA LYS A 236 -21.72 -6.26 -9.27
C LYS A 236 -21.59 -4.76 -8.95
N LYS A 237 -22.57 -3.96 -9.39
CA LYS A 237 -22.61 -2.50 -9.13
C LYS A 237 -22.76 -2.17 -7.64
N GLU A 238 -23.53 -2.97 -6.90
CA GLU A 238 -23.70 -2.79 -5.45
C GLU A 238 -22.40 -3.11 -4.73
N ILE A 239 -21.76 -4.23 -5.07
CA ILE A 239 -20.46 -4.63 -4.50
C ILE A 239 -19.40 -3.55 -4.73
N LEU A 240 -19.31 -2.99 -5.94
CA LEU A 240 -18.38 -1.90 -6.26
C LEU A 240 -18.69 -0.62 -5.47
N ARG A 241 -19.95 -0.37 -5.10
CA ARG A 241 -20.38 0.83 -4.36
C ARG A 241 -20.23 0.70 -2.85
N GLU A 242 -20.09 -0.51 -2.30
CA GLU A 242 -20.08 -0.75 -0.84
C GLU A 242 -19.00 0.06 -0.12
N GLY A 243 -17.75 0.02 -0.58
CA GLY A 243 -16.65 0.77 0.03
C GLY A 243 -16.95 2.27 0.09
N TRP A 244 -17.47 2.84 -1.00
CA TRP A 244 -17.87 4.25 -1.09
C TRP A 244 -19.04 4.59 -0.16
N SER A 245 -20.02 3.68 -0.06
CA SER A 245 -21.17 3.86 0.84
C SER A 245 -20.74 3.86 2.32
N LEU A 246 -19.83 2.95 2.68
CA LEU A 246 -19.27 2.85 4.03
C LEU A 246 -18.47 4.10 4.41
N ILE A 247 -17.64 4.59 3.47
CA ILE A 247 -16.95 5.88 3.61
C ILE A 247 -17.99 6.98 3.82
N GLY A 248 -18.97 7.10 2.93
CA GLY A 248 -20.02 8.12 2.97
C GLY A 248 -20.81 8.14 4.28
N ALA A 249 -21.10 6.98 4.86
CA ALA A 249 -21.84 6.82 6.10
C ALA A 249 -21.01 7.22 7.34
N SER A 250 -19.70 6.95 7.36
CA SER A 250 -18.84 7.24 8.51
C SER A 250 -18.24 8.64 8.45
N ARG A 251 -18.63 9.52 9.40
CA ARG A 251 -18.04 10.87 9.53
C ARG A 251 -16.52 10.82 9.74
N ARG A 252 -16.04 9.80 10.45
CA ARG A 252 -14.60 9.60 10.73
C ARG A 252 -13.82 9.20 9.48
N LEU A 253 -14.32 8.22 8.71
CA LEU A 253 -13.67 7.80 7.46
C LEU A 253 -13.64 8.94 6.45
N LYS A 254 -14.75 9.70 6.31
CA LYS A 254 -14.78 10.90 5.45
C LYS A 254 -13.71 11.90 5.85
N ALA A 255 -13.60 12.23 7.13
CA ALA A 255 -12.62 13.20 7.60
C ALA A 255 -11.18 12.72 7.34
N LEU A 256 -10.86 11.45 7.64
CA LEU A 256 -9.53 10.89 7.38
C LEU A 256 -9.19 10.87 5.88
N ILE A 257 -10.09 10.39 5.04
CA ILE A 257 -9.86 10.34 3.58
C ILE A 257 -9.76 11.74 3.00
N PHE A 258 -10.58 12.69 3.44
CA PHE A 258 -10.50 14.07 2.95
C PHE A 258 -9.17 14.73 3.33
N MET A 259 -8.70 14.50 4.56
CA MET A 259 -7.35 14.90 4.97
C MET A 259 -6.27 14.25 4.09
N ASP A 260 -6.38 12.94 3.83
CA ASP A 260 -5.46 12.23 2.93
C ASP A 260 -5.42 12.87 1.55
N MET A 261 -6.56 13.25 0.99
CA MET A 261 -6.60 13.83 -0.35
C MET A 261 -5.96 15.21 -0.41
N ILE A 262 -6.18 16.07 0.59
CA ILE A 262 -5.53 17.39 0.65
C ILE A 262 -4.00 17.22 0.77
N ASP A 263 -3.56 16.36 1.69
CA ASP A 263 -2.14 16.10 1.94
C ASP A 263 -1.47 15.47 0.69
N LEU A 264 -2.15 14.54 0.02
CA LEU A 264 -1.67 13.86 -1.17
C LEU A 264 -1.62 14.76 -2.41
N LEU A 265 -2.48 15.78 -2.51
CA LEU A 265 -2.32 16.83 -3.53
C LEU A 265 -0.96 17.52 -3.41
N GLY A 266 -0.42 17.64 -2.20
CA GLY A 266 0.95 18.08 -1.90
C GLY A 266 2.02 16.99 -2.13
N GLY A 267 1.67 15.72 -1.90
CA GLY A 267 2.64 14.62 -1.78
C GLY A 267 3.50 14.32 -3.01
N SER A 268 3.09 14.70 -4.24
CA SER A 268 3.89 14.40 -5.45
C SER A 268 5.18 15.22 -5.56
N VAL A 269 5.41 16.22 -4.71
CA VAL A 269 6.65 17.03 -4.69
C VAL A 269 7.92 16.23 -4.39
N TRP A 270 7.79 15.01 -3.88
CA TRP A 270 8.91 14.09 -3.61
C TRP A 270 9.20 13.13 -4.76
N VAL A 271 8.50 13.28 -5.89
CA VAL A 271 8.86 12.58 -7.13
C VAL A 271 10.25 13.03 -7.56
N GLY A 272 11.06 12.08 -8.04
CA GLY A 272 12.49 12.29 -8.24
C GLY A 272 12.84 13.49 -9.13
N ALA A 273 12.02 13.81 -10.13
CA ALA A 273 12.23 14.98 -10.98
C ALA A 273 12.24 16.31 -10.20
N PHE A 274 11.33 16.50 -9.24
CA PHE A 274 11.26 17.74 -8.45
C PHE A 274 12.40 17.83 -7.43
N THR A 275 12.74 16.71 -6.78
CA THR A 275 13.88 16.67 -5.86
C THR A 275 15.22 16.87 -6.58
N LEU A 276 15.37 16.33 -7.80
CA LEU A 276 16.53 16.59 -8.65
C LEU A 276 16.60 18.06 -9.07
N ALA A 277 15.47 18.63 -9.50
CA ALA A 277 15.39 20.04 -9.85
C ALA A 277 15.73 20.94 -8.65
N PHE A 278 15.31 20.60 -7.43
CA PHE A 278 15.71 21.32 -6.21
C PHE A 278 17.24 21.26 -6.02
N ALA A 279 17.84 20.08 -6.16
CA ALA A 279 19.29 19.92 -6.01
C ALA A 279 20.09 20.76 -7.03
N GLN A 280 19.64 20.81 -8.29
CA GLN A 280 20.36 21.53 -9.35
C GLN A 280 20.07 23.04 -9.34
N GLN A 281 18.79 23.43 -9.20
CA GLN A 281 18.36 24.82 -9.36
C GLN A 281 18.47 25.63 -8.07
N VAL A 282 18.25 25.01 -6.90
CA VAL A 282 18.25 25.71 -5.60
C VAL A 282 19.56 25.51 -4.85
N LEU A 283 20.09 24.27 -4.81
CA LEU A 283 21.34 23.97 -4.10
C LEU A 283 22.60 24.11 -4.96
N HIS A 284 22.45 24.22 -6.29
CA HIS A 284 23.56 24.23 -7.25
C HIS A 284 24.51 23.04 -7.09
N LYS A 285 23.93 21.85 -6.94
CA LYS A 285 24.64 20.59 -6.75
C LYS A 285 24.37 19.59 -7.86
N SER A 286 25.25 18.60 -7.95
CA SER A 286 25.17 17.51 -8.92
C SER A 286 24.00 16.57 -8.63
N GLU A 287 23.66 15.74 -9.60
CA GLU A 287 22.59 14.74 -9.53
C GLU A 287 22.75 13.76 -8.36
N ALA A 288 23.98 13.53 -7.87
CA ALA A 288 24.25 12.72 -6.69
C ALA A 288 23.49 13.19 -5.44
N TRP A 289 23.18 14.49 -5.35
CA TRP A 289 22.44 15.05 -4.22
C TRP A 289 20.99 14.59 -4.16
N TRP A 290 20.37 14.24 -5.28
CA TRP A 290 19.08 13.58 -5.30
C TRP A 290 19.12 12.26 -4.50
N GLY A 291 20.18 11.46 -4.70
CA GLY A 291 20.42 10.22 -3.95
C GLY A 291 20.65 10.47 -2.47
N TYR A 292 21.46 11.47 -2.11
CA TYR A 292 21.72 11.81 -0.70
C TYR A 292 20.47 12.28 0.04
N ILE A 293 19.62 13.09 -0.61
CA ILE A 293 18.36 13.57 -0.04
C ILE A 293 17.43 12.38 0.27
N ASN A 294 17.25 11.47 -0.68
CA ASN A 294 16.42 10.28 -0.48
C ASN A 294 16.99 9.37 0.62
N ALA A 295 18.30 9.12 0.62
CA ALA A 295 18.94 8.29 1.63
C ALA A 295 18.77 8.87 3.04
N ALA A 296 18.97 10.18 3.21
CA ALA A 296 18.77 10.87 4.47
C ALA A 296 17.30 10.81 4.92
N TYR A 297 16.34 11.03 4.01
CA TYR A 297 14.92 10.91 4.30
C TYR A 297 14.54 9.51 4.79
N PHE A 298 14.92 8.45 4.06
CA PHE A 298 14.59 7.09 4.45
C PHE A 298 15.31 6.66 5.73
N ALA A 299 16.56 7.06 5.95
CA ALA A 299 17.24 6.83 7.23
C ALA A 299 16.47 7.48 8.40
N GLY A 300 15.99 8.71 8.20
CA GLY A 300 15.15 9.42 9.13
C GLY A 300 13.82 8.71 9.38
N ALA A 301 13.20 8.17 8.33
CA ALA A 301 11.94 7.44 8.43
C ALA A 301 12.13 6.08 9.12
N ILE A 302 13.21 5.35 8.86
CA ILE A 302 13.54 4.11 9.59
C ILE A 302 13.71 4.41 11.07
N GLY A 303 14.53 5.41 11.41
CA GLY A 303 14.73 5.85 12.80
C GLY A 303 13.44 6.33 13.46
N GLY A 304 12.64 7.11 12.73
CA GLY A 304 11.33 7.60 13.13
C GLY A 304 10.35 6.47 13.45
N GLY A 305 10.28 5.46 12.59
CA GLY A 305 9.45 4.28 12.78
C GLY A 305 9.88 3.46 14.00
N ILE A 306 11.19 3.32 14.24
CA ILE A 306 11.72 2.65 15.45
C ILE A 306 11.36 3.45 16.71
N ILE A 307 11.45 4.78 16.69
CA ILE A 307 11.04 5.64 17.81
C ILE A 307 9.53 5.52 18.06
N VAL A 308 8.71 5.52 17.00
CA VAL A 308 7.26 5.28 17.10
C VAL A 308 7.00 3.92 17.74
N LEU A 309 7.72 2.87 17.31
CA LEU A 309 7.62 1.52 17.87
C LEU A 309 7.94 1.48 19.37
N ALA A 310 9.01 2.16 19.79
CA ALA A 310 9.41 2.26 21.19
C ALA A 310 8.34 2.99 22.03
N CYS A 311 7.69 4.01 21.46
CA CYS A 311 6.74 4.87 22.14
C CYS A 311 5.26 4.47 21.96
N VAL A 312 4.95 3.31 21.36
CA VAL A 312 3.56 2.91 21.01
C VAL A 312 2.59 3.02 22.18
N LYS A 313 2.99 2.61 23.40
CA LYS A 313 2.13 2.67 24.59
C LYS A 313 1.58 4.07 24.86
N TYR A 314 2.38 5.10 24.59
CA TYR A 314 2.02 6.50 24.77
C TYR A 314 1.26 7.05 23.56
N LEU A 315 1.77 6.80 22.34
CA LEU A 315 1.19 7.32 21.10
C LEU A 315 -0.21 6.75 20.84
N GLN A 316 -0.44 5.47 21.14
CA GLN A 316 -1.73 4.84 20.89
C GLN A 316 -2.88 5.48 21.66
N ARG A 317 -2.62 6.00 22.86
CA ARG A 317 -3.62 6.73 23.65
C ARG A 317 -3.94 8.11 23.07
N ARG A 318 -3.08 8.63 22.20
CA ARG A 318 -3.16 9.98 21.61
C ARG A 318 -2.98 9.96 20.09
N LEU A 319 -3.63 9.01 19.42
CA LEU A 319 -3.55 8.81 17.96
C LEU A 319 -3.81 10.09 17.14
N LEU A 320 -4.92 10.78 17.41
CA LEU A 320 -5.29 12.00 16.68
C LEU A 320 -4.27 13.15 16.93
N PRO A 321 -3.92 13.50 18.18
CA PRO A 321 -2.85 14.47 18.44
C PRO A 321 -1.50 14.10 17.81
N ALA A 322 -1.08 12.84 17.91
CA ALA A 322 0.18 12.36 17.32
C ALA A 322 0.16 12.52 15.78
N MET A 323 -0.96 12.15 15.14
CA MET A 323 -1.14 12.32 13.70
C MET A 323 -1.02 13.79 13.28
N LEU A 324 -1.78 14.68 13.94
CA LEU A 324 -1.80 16.11 13.60
C LEU A 324 -0.47 16.80 13.90
N ALA A 325 0.19 16.47 15.02
CA ALA A 325 1.51 17.00 15.34
C ALA A 325 2.57 16.54 14.33
N GLY A 326 2.51 15.29 13.90
CA GLY A 326 3.40 14.74 12.87
C GLY A 326 3.23 15.46 11.54
N MET A 327 1.98 15.64 11.08
CA MET A 327 1.68 16.40 9.87
C MET A 327 2.11 17.86 9.97
N ALA A 328 1.85 18.52 11.10
CA ALA A 328 2.22 19.93 11.28
C ALA A 328 3.75 20.12 11.25
N CYS A 329 4.49 19.28 11.98
CA CYS A 329 5.94 19.31 11.98
C CYS A 329 6.51 18.99 10.59
N TYR A 330 5.97 17.99 9.91
CA TYR A 330 6.34 17.67 8.53
C TYR A 330 6.10 18.83 7.55
N GLY A 331 4.94 19.50 7.62
CA GLY A 331 4.62 20.66 6.80
C GLY A 331 5.58 21.83 7.05
N LEU A 332 5.89 22.12 8.32
CA LEU A 332 6.87 23.16 8.69
C LEU A 332 8.29 22.83 8.20
N LEU A 333 8.72 21.56 8.33
CA LEU A 333 10.01 21.12 7.80
C LEU A 333 10.05 21.15 6.27
N THR A 334 8.93 20.89 5.59
CA THR A 334 8.81 21.02 4.13
C THR A 334 8.98 22.48 3.69
N ALA A 335 8.37 23.42 4.42
CA ALA A 335 8.57 24.85 4.16
C ALA A 335 10.03 25.26 4.42
N TRP A 336 10.63 24.75 5.50
CA TRP A 336 12.04 25.04 5.80
C TRP A 336 12.98 24.45 4.74
N TYR A 337 12.72 23.23 4.28
CA TYR A 337 13.42 22.60 3.14
C TYR A 337 13.39 23.54 1.93
N ALA A 338 12.20 24.04 1.55
CA ALA A 338 12.01 24.91 0.40
C ALA A 338 12.82 26.21 0.47
N LEU A 339 12.89 26.82 1.66
CA LEU A 339 13.51 28.13 1.87
C LEU A 339 15.02 28.07 2.10
N ASN A 340 15.57 26.88 2.36
CA ASN A 340 17.00 26.72 2.61
C ASN A 340 17.80 26.60 1.30
N THR A 341 19.01 27.14 1.28
CA THR A 341 19.97 27.02 0.18
C THR A 341 21.25 26.30 0.60
N LEU A 342 21.34 25.82 1.85
CA LEU A 342 22.52 25.19 2.42
C LEU A 342 22.47 23.67 2.23
N PRO A 343 23.34 23.06 1.42
CA PRO A 343 23.23 21.64 1.09
C PRO A 343 23.29 20.71 2.32
N PRO A 344 24.24 20.83 3.27
CA PRO A 344 24.26 19.97 4.47
C PRO A 344 23.00 20.12 5.34
N LEU A 345 22.45 21.35 5.43
CA LEU A 345 21.22 21.61 6.17
C LEU A 345 20.03 20.92 5.52
N THR A 346 19.99 20.84 4.18
CA THR A 346 18.96 20.10 3.45
C THR A 346 18.92 18.63 3.89
N LEU A 347 20.08 17.97 3.99
CA LEU A 347 20.15 16.57 4.45
C LEU A 347 19.67 16.42 5.90
N LEU A 348 20.02 17.35 6.78
CA LEU A 348 19.53 17.35 8.16
C LEU A 348 18.01 17.54 8.22
N ILE A 349 17.45 18.46 7.44
CA ILE A 349 16.00 18.71 7.41
C ILE A 349 15.27 17.43 6.98
N VAL A 350 15.65 16.80 5.87
CA VAL A 350 14.95 15.59 5.39
C VAL A 350 15.16 14.38 6.31
N LEU A 351 16.30 14.27 6.99
CA LEU A 351 16.52 13.28 8.05
C LEU A 351 15.52 13.51 9.20
N LEU A 352 15.34 14.77 9.63
CA LEU A 352 14.40 15.12 10.69
C LEU A 352 12.93 14.97 10.26
N MET A 353 12.62 15.08 8.97
CA MET A 353 11.26 14.88 8.43
C MET A 353 10.75 13.46 8.62
N GLY A 354 11.64 12.47 8.67
CA GLY A 354 11.25 11.06 8.77
C GLY A 354 10.42 10.72 10.02
N LEU A 355 10.78 11.24 11.20
CA LEU A 355 10.03 10.97 12.44
C LEU A 355 8.59 11.53 12.40
N PRO A 356 8.36 12.82 12.08
CA PRO A 356 7.03 13.37 11.89
C PRO A 356 6.20 12.62 10.84
N THR A 357 6.81 12.22 9.72
CA THR A 357 6.13 11.42 8.69
C THR A 357 5.65 10.09 9.26
N GLU A 358 6.53 9.31 9.87
CA GLU A 358 6.18 7.98 10.41
C GLU A 358 5.13 8.07 11.52
N MET A 359 5.26 9.06 12.41
CA MET A 359 4.26 9.30 13.44
C MET A 359 2.88 9.59 12.83
N SER A 360 2.83 10.38 11.75
CA SER A 360 1.58 10.66 11.04
C SER A 360 1.02 9.42 10.34
N VAL A 361 1.83 8.75 9.52
CA VAL A 361 1.43 7.61 8.69
C VAL A 361 0.93 6.45 9.56
N VAL A 362 1.69 6.06 10.58
CA VAL A 362 1.33 4.95 11.47
C VAL A 362 0.05 5.28 12.25
N SER A 363 -0.07 6.51 12.76
CA SER A 363 -1.26 6.94 13.50
C SER A 363 -2.51 6.98 12.61
N ARG A 364 -2.38 7.55 11.40
CA ARG A 364 -3.47 7.66 10.43
C ARG A 364 -3.95 6.29 9.96
N ARG A 365 -3.03 5.40 9.58
CA ARG A 365 -3.34 4.01 9.18
C ARG A 365 -4.04 3.25 10.30
N THR A 366 -3.56 3.38 11.54
CA THR A 366 -4.19 2.75 12.72
C THR A 366 -5.60 3.31 12.95
N MET A 367 -5.80 4.62 12.88
CA MET A 367 -7.12 5.23 13.02
C MET A 367 -8.10 4.76 11.94
N MET A 368 -7.63 4.63 10.70
CA MET A 368 -8.44 4.14 9.57
C MET A 368 -8.88 2.68 9.80
N GLN A 369 -7.93 1.81 10.17
CA GLN A 369 -8.21 0.40 10.47
C GLN A 369 -9.15 0.21 11.67
N MET A 370 -9.15 1.13 12.63
CA MET A 370 -10.06 1.13 13.78
C MET A 370 -11.44 1.77 13.49
N SER A 371 -11.66 2.32 12.30
CA SER A 371 -12.89 3.07 11.98
C SER A 371 -13.98 2.24 11.32
N VAL A 372 -13.70 0.99 10.97
CA VAL A 372 -14.60 0.08 10.27
C VAL A 372 -14.36 -1.35 10.74
N SER A 373 -15.37 -2.21 10.60
CA SER A 373 -15.26 -3.64 10.92
C SER A 373 -14.15 -4.31 10.10
N VAL A 374 -13.52 -5.33 10.66
CA VAL A 374 -12.48 -6.13 9.97
C VAL A 374 -12.99 -6.87 8.73
N HIS A 375 -14.31 -7.04 8.59
CA HIS A 375 -14.95 -7.65 7.41
C HIS A 375 -15.16 -6.64 6.28
N ASP A 376 -15.50 -5.40 6.61
CA ASP A 376 -15.76 -4.34 5.62
C ASP A 376 -14.52 -3.52 5.24
N LEU A 377 -13.48 -3.57 6.09
CA LEU A 377 -12.22 -2.86 5.89
C LEU A 377 -11.60 -3.05 4.49
N PRO A 378 -11.49 -4.27 3.90
CA PRO A 378 -10.89 -4.42 2.57
C PRO A 378 -11.59 -3.60 1.48
N LYS A 379 -12.92 -3.45 1.60
CA LYS A 379 -13.74 -2.69 0.64
C LYS A 379 -13.48 -1.19 0.76
N VAL A 380 -13.38 -0.70 2.00
CA VAL A 380 -13.03 0.70 2.29
C VAL A 380 -11.62 1.01 1.78
N LEU A 381 -10.63 0.15 2.06
CA LEU A 381 -9.25 0.34 1.62
C LEU A 381 -9.12 0.29 0.09
N SER A 382 -9.94 -0.52 -0.60
CA SER A 382 -9.96 -0.54 -2.08
C SER A 382 -10.51 0.76 -2.68
N ALA A 383 -11.61 1.27 -2.11
CA ALA A 383 -12.15 2.57 -2.51
C ALA A 383 -11.17 3.71 -2.23
N GLN A 384 -10.51 3.70 -1.07
CA GLN A 384 -9.44 4.63 -0.72
C GLN A 384 -8.28 4.57 -1.71
N ALA A 385 -7.77 3.37 -2.04
CA ALA A 385 -6.66 3.20 -2.98
C ALA A 385 -6.96 3.75 -4.38
N THR A 386 -8.20 3.58 -4.85
CA THR A 386 -8.66 4.17 -6.11
C THR A 386 -8.60 5.70 -6.04
N LEU A 387 -9.13 6.29 -4.97
CA LEU A 387 -9.15 7.74 -4.78
C LEU A 387 -7.73 8.32 -4.66
N THR A 388 -6.85 7.66 -3.91
CA THR A 388 -5.43 8.00 -3.78
C THR A 388 -4.75 8.02 -5.14
N SER A 389 -4.96 7.00 -5.97
CA SER A 389 -4.33 6.90 -7.30
C SER A 389 -4.77 8.05 -8.21
N MET A 390 -6.08 8.34 -8.25
CA MET A 390 -6.61 9.46 -9.03
C MET A 390 -6.06 10.81 -8.56
N THR A 391 -6.04 11.04 -7.25
CA THR A 391 -5.53 12.28 -6.64
C THR A 391 -4.04 12.45 -6.89
N PHE A 392 -3.25 11.37 -6.86
CA PHE A 392 -1.82 11.43 -7.18
C PHE A 392 -1.57 11.82 -8.64
N CYS A 393 -2.35 11.29 -9.59
CA CYS A 393 -2.26 11.72 -11.00
C CYS A 393 -2.58 13.21 -11.18
N ILE A 394 -3.64 13.70 -10.52
CA ILE A 394 -4.00 15.13 -10.54
C ILE A 394 -2.90 15.98 -9.89
N SER A 395 -2.38 15.52 -8.75
CA SER A 395 -1.30 16.18 -8.02
C SER A 395 -0.06 16.34 -8.90
N LEU A 396 0.35 15.29 -9.62
CA LEU A 396 1.55 15.34 -10.46
C LEU A 396 1.45 16.39 -11.56
N LEU A 397 0.30 16.49 -12.22
CA LEU A 397 0.03 17.51 -13.25
C LEU A 397 0.01 18.92 -12.64
N LEU A 398 -0.67 19.09 -11.50
CA LEU A 398 -0.74 20.36 -10.80
C LEU A 398 0.65 20.83 -10.33
N MET A 399 1.43 19.95 -9.72
CA MET A 399 2.76 20.27 -9.24
C MET A 399 3.74 20.53 -10.39
N GLY A 400 3.65 19.78 -11.49
CA GLY A 400 4.43 20.06 -12.70
C GLY A 400 4.17 21.47 -13.22
N TRP A 401 2.90 21.86 -13.32
CA TRP A 401 2.53 23.23 -13.72
C TRP A 401 3.07 24.30 -12.77
N ILE A 402 2.99 24.07 -11.45
CA ILE A 402 3.56 24.99 -10.44
C ILE A 402 5.08 25.07 -10.56
N ALA A 403 5.77 23.94 -10.76
CA ALA A 403 7.22 23.90 -10.93
C ALA A 403 7.67 24.77 -12.12
N ASP A 404 6.99 24.63 -13.26
CA ASP A 404 7.36 25.32 -14.50
C ASP A 404 7.09 26.82 -14.44
N HIS A 405 5.99 27.25 -13.81
CA HIS A 405 5.56 28.65 -13.82
C HIS A 405 5.98 29.45 -12.58
N LEU A 406 6.01 28.80 -11.42
CA LEU A 406 6.30 29.42 -10.13
C LEU A 406 7.64 28.98 -9.55
N GLY A 407 8.29 27.97 -10.13
CA GLY A 407 9.59 27.47 -9.68
C GLY A 407 9.51 26.46 -8.53
N ILE A 408 10.61 25.73 -8.34
CA ILE A 408 10.69 24.59 -7.41
C ILE A 408 10.49 25.01 -5.94
N VAL A 409 10.95 26.19 -5.52
CA VAL A 409 10.75 26.67 -4.14
C VAL A 409 9.25 26.84 -3.84
N ASN A 410 8.51 27.48 -4.74
CA ASN A 410 7.06 27.70 -4.56
C ASN A 410 6.26 26.39 -4.61
N LEU A 411 6.72 25.40 -5.38
CA LEU A 411 6.16 24.05 -5.38
C LEU A 411 6.22 23.40 -3.98
N TYR A 412 7.37 23.42 -3.31
CA TYR A 412 7.49 22.85 -1.96
C TYR A 412 6.74 23.67 -0.91
N LEU A 413 6.71 25.00 -1.02
CA LEU A 413 5.90 25.86 -0.15
C LEU A 413 4.40 25.59 -0.31
N PHE A 414 3.92 25.35 -1.53
CA PHE A 414 2.55 24.98 -1.80
C PHE A 414 2.20 23.61 -1.20
N SER A 415 3.09 22.61 -1.30
CA SER A 415 2.91 21.33 -0.61
C SER A 415 2.84 21.51 0.92
N ALA A 416 3.73 22.31 1.50
CA ALA A 416 3.71 22.60 2.93
C ALA A 416 2.38 23.23 3.36
N LEU A 417 1.87 24.18 2.57
CA LEU A 417 0.56 24.80 2.79
C LEU A 417 -0.56 23.76 2.76
N LEU A 418 -0.59 22.86 1.78
CA LEU A 418 -1.62 21.82 1.67
C LEU A 418 -1.61 20.89 2.89
N THR A 419 -0.45 20.43 3.34
CA THR A 419 -0.34 19.63 4.58
C THR A 419 -0.86 20.41 5.79
N LEU A 420 -0.53 21.70 5.93
CA LEU A 420 -1.04 22.54 7.03
C LEU A 420 -2.55 22.77 6.95
N VAL A 421 -3.12 22.91 5.75
CA VAL A 421 -4.57 22.98 5.54
C VAL A 421 -5.24 21.67 5.96
N ALA A 422 -4.64 20.51 5.64
CA ALA A 422 -5.13 19.22 6.09
C ALA A 422 -5.11 19.12 7.63
N VAL A 423 -4.06 19.63 8.29
CA VAL A 423 -3.98 19.72 9.77
C VAL A 423 -5.11 20.59 10.32
N ILE A 424 -5.30 21.79 9.78
CA ILE A 424 -6.35 22.72 10.21
C ILE A 424 -7.73 22.06 10.09
N TYR A 425 -8.01 21.40 8.95
CA TYR A 425 -9.23 20.64 8.76
C TYR A 425 -9.39 19.52 9.80
N GLY A 426 -8.31 18.79 10.11
CA GLY A 426 -8.31 17.75 11.14
C GLY A 426 -8.62 18.28 12.55
N ILE A 427 -8.13 19.48 12.88
CA ILE A 427 -8.44 20.18 14.14
C ILE A 427 -9.94 20.53 14.20
N PHE A 428 -10.51 21.09 13.13
CA PHE A 428 -11.94 21.40 13.08
C PHE A 428 -12.81 20.13 13.10
N SER A 429 -12.34 19.06 12.48
CA SER A 429 -13.01 17.75 12.43
C SER A 429 -12.74 16.86 13.65
N ARG A 430 -12.08 17.38 14.69
CA ARG A 430 -11.65 16.58 15.86
C ARG A 430 -12.77 15.79 16.53
N ARG A 431 -13.99 16.32 16.57
CA ARG A 431 -15.17 15.65 17.15
C ARG A 431 -15.57 14.40 16.35
N ALA A 432 -15.41 14.44 15.03
CA ALA A 432 -15.66 13.28 14.18
C ALA A 432 -14.51 12.26 14.25
N LEU A 433 -13.29 12.72 14.53
CA LEU A 433 -12.07 11.91 14.57
C LEU A 433 -11.80 11.27 15.95
N SER A 434 -12.34 11.84 17.03
CA SER A 434 -12.20 11.31 18.39
C SER A 434 -12.95 9.99 18.54
N MET A 435 -12.25 8.96 19.06
CA MET A 435 -12.90 7.69 19.43
C MET A 435 -13.74 7.91 20.69
N SER A 436 -15.06 7.65 20.61
CA SER A 436 -15.85 7.47 21.82
C SER A 436 -15.44 6.14 22.47
N LEU A 437 -14.79 6.19 23.63
CA LEU A 437 -14.40 5.02 24.41
C LEU A 437 -15.59 4.22 25.00
N THR A 438 -16.83 4.55 24.64
CA THR A 438 -18.04 4.06 25.32
C THR A 438 -18.59 2.71 24.87
N ALA A 439 -17.90 1.93 24.03
CA ALA A 439 -18.48 0.70 23.45
C ALA A 439 -17.67 -0.60 23.60
N SER A 440 -16.76 -0.74 24.58
CA SER A 440 -16.09 -2.05 24.78
C SER A 440 -15.64 -2.40 26.20
N VAL A 441 -16.34 -1.93 27.24
CA VAL A 441 -16.19 -2.51 28.59
C VAL A 441 -17.58 -2.67 29.20
N ALA A 442 -18.29 -3.71 28.78
CA ALA A 442 -19.22 -4.35 29.71
C ALA A 442 -18.34 -5.21 30.63
N PRO A 443 -18.32 -4.97 31.95
CA PRO A 443 -17.71 -5.92 32.86
C PRO A 443 -18.49 -7.22 32.72
N SER A 444 -17.79 -8.33 32.48
CA SER A 444 -18.34 -9.66 32.74
C SER A 444 -18.77 -9.68 34.21
N SER A 445 -20.07 -9.60 34.44
CA SER A 445 -20.68 -9.73 35.75
C SER A 445 -20.56 -11.18 36.20
N GLU A 446 -19.94 -11.34 37.37
CA GLU A 446 -20.00 -12.43 38.35
C GLU A 446 -19.44 -13.81 37.98
#